data_AF-A0A7R9ZFT3-F1
#
_entry.id   AF-A0A7R9ZFT3-F1
#
_cell.length_a   1.000
_cell.length_b   1.000
_cell.length_c   1.000
_cell.angle_alpha   90.00
_cell.angle_beta   90.00
_cell.angle_gamma   90.00
#
_symmetry.space_group_name_H-M   'P 1'
#
loop_
_entity.id
_entity.type
_entity.pdbx_description
1 polymer ?
#
loop_
_entity_poly.entity_id
_entity_poly.type
_entity_poly.pdbx_seq_one_letter_code
_entity_poly.pdbx_strand_id
1 'polypeptide(L)'
;VELSRGSYTKEDFVKMEIEMLMALRWRVYRLPTALSFVESFIPLALSSAHYETGHRSGFLLSSTWYEELVECAKFQTELAIADSSLATVRPSIIAAAAIANAIDLVAFLLREGNEIKLFHHWRDAFLRQVEDLALIELNSMCATNVALQLRDA
;
A
#
# COMPACT_ATOMS: atom_id res chain seq x y z
N VAL A 1 12.61 30.46 3.28
CA VAL A 1 13.44 29.30 3.70
C VAL A 1 14.30 28.91 2.50
N GLU A 2 15.60 29.19 2.53
CA GLU A 2 16.54 28.66 1.53
C GLU A 2 16.85 27.19 1.90
N LEU A 3 16.19 26.25 1.23
CA LEU A 3 16.32 24.81 1.53
C LEU A 3 17.75 24.29 1.34
N SER A 4 18.54 24.91 0.45
CA SER A 4 19.93 24.55 0.13
C SER A 4 20.98 25.46 0.78
N ARG A 5 20.58 26.51 1.52
CA ARG A 5 21.49 27.52 2.12
C ARG A 5 22.53 28.09 1.13
N GLY A 6 22.15 28.26 -0.14
CA GLY A 6 23.04 28.76 -1.20
C GLY A 6 24.04 27.75 -1.77
N SER A 7 23.98 26.47 -1.39
CA SER A 7 24.92 25.44 -1.87
C SER A 7 24.68 24.99 -3.32
N TYR A 8 23.48 25.25 -3.86
CA TYR A 8 23.08 24.84 -5.20
C TYR A 8 22.39 26.01 -5.91
N THR A 9 22.79 26.24 -7.17
CA THR A 9 22.18 27.21 -8.08
C THR A 9 20.94 26.63 -8.76
N LYS A 10 20.13 27.47 -9.42
CA LYS A 10 18.95 26.99 -10.16
C LYS A 10 19.37 26.08 -11.32
N GLU A 11 20.48 26.42 -11.96
CA GLU A 11 21.07 25.70 -13.08
C GLU A 11 21.49 24.28 -12.66
N ASP A 12 21.97 24.11 -11.43
CA ASP A 12 22.31 22.79 -10.89
C ASP A 12 21.07 21.87 -10.77
N PHE A 13 19.93 22.41 -10.35
CA PHE A 13 18.68 21.65 -10.28
C PHE A 13 18.17 21.23 -11.66
N VAL A 14 18.22 22.14 -12.65
CA VAL A 14 17.82 21.83 -14.03
C VAL A 14 18.70 20.74 -14.62
N LYS A 15 20.01 20.83 -14.38
CA LYS A 15 20.97 19.82 -14.83
C LYS A 15 20.68 18.45 -14.19
N MET A 16 20.50 18.42 -12.86
CA MET A 16 20.16 17.21 -12.11
C MET A 16 18.86 16.58 -12.62
N GLU A 17 17.82 17.40 -12.87
CA GLU A 17 16.55 16.93 -13.39
C GLU A 17 16.69 16.26 -14.75
N ILE A 18 17.41 16.89 -15.70
CA ILE A 18 17.65 16.30 -17.02
C ILE A 18 18.43 14.99 -16.90
N GLU A 19 19.47 14.94 -16.07
CA GLU A 19 20.26 13.72 -15.83
C GLU A 19 19.40 12.59 -15.24
N MET A 20 18.55 12.88 -14.26
CA MET A 20 17.62 11.93 -13.67
C MET A 20 16.59 11.43 -14.68
N LEU A 21 15.98 12.33 -15.46
CA LEU A 21 14.99 11.97 -16.49
C LEU A 21 15.61 11.08 -17.58
N MET A 22 16.85 11.38 -17.99
CA MET A 22 17.59 10.56 -18.95
C MET A 22 17.92 9.18 -18.38
N ALA A 23 18.39 9.11 -17.13
CA ALA A 23 18.67 7.85 -16.45
C ALA A 23 17.41 6.98 -16.30
N LEU A 24 16.27 7.59 -15.98
CA LEU A 24 14.96 6.93 -15.86
C LEU A 24 14.30 6.67 -17.22
N ARG A 25 14.93 7.06 -18.33
CA ARG A 25 14.36 6.98 -19.69
C ARG A 25 12.97 7.60 -19.78
N TRP A 26 12.77 8.71 -19.08
CA TRP A 26 11.50 9.45 -19.00
C TRP A 26 10.34 8.65 -18.38
N ARG A 27 10.62 7.54 -17.68
CA ARG A 27 9.59 6.68 -17.04
C ARG A 27 9.36 7.06 -15.58
N VAL A 28 8.79 8.23 -15.34
CA VAL A 28 8.58 8.76 -13.97
C VAL A 28 7.34 8.14 -13.28
N TYR A 29 6.31 7.74 -14.03
CA TYR A 29 5.01 7.33 -13.48
C TYR A 29 4.88 5.82 -13.15
N ARG A 30 5.85 4.97 -13.53
CA ARG A 30 5.59 3.53 -13.66
C ARG A 30 5.68 2.71 -12.36
N LEU A 31 6.13 3.29 -11.24
CA LEU A 31 6.36 2.54 -10.01
C LEU A 31 5.21 2.81 -9.03
N PRO A 32 4.27 1.87 -8.85
CA PRO A 32 3.24 2.02 -7.83
C PRO A 32 3.92 2.09 -6.46
N THR A 33 3.66 3.18 -5.75
CA THR A 33 4.22 3.42 -4.41
C THR A 33 3.45 2.59 -3.38
N ALA A 34 4.04 2.37 -2.20
CA ALA A 34 3.36 1.67 -1.11
C ALA A 34 2.04 2.40 -0.75
N LEU A 35 2.05 3.73 -0.77
CA LEU A 35 0.87 4.55 -0.56
C LEU A 35 -0.24 4.26 -1.59
N SER A 36 0.10 4.17 -2.88
CA SER A 36 -0.86 3.85 -3.94
C SER A 36 -1.52 2.48 -3.74
N PHE A 37 -0.76 1.51 -3.21
CA PHE A 37 -1.31 0.21 -2.82
C PHE A 37 -2.20 0.30 -1.59
N VAL A 38 -1.86 1.11 -0.58
CA VAL A 38 -2.71 1.33 0.59
C VAL A 38 -4.08 1.89 0.18
N GLU A 39 -4.09 2.91 -0.68
CA GLU A 39 -5.31 3.52 -1.23
C GLU A 39 -6.18 2.51 -1.98
N SER A 40 -5.56 1.52 -2.63
CA SER A 40 -6.24 0.48 -3.40
C SER A 40 -6.72 -0.69 -2.53
N PHE A 41 -5.94 -1.07 -1.51
CA PHE A 41 -6.20 -2.24 -0.66
C PHE A 41 -7.24 -1.98 0.41
N ILE A 42 -7.33 -0.77 0.96
CA ILE A 42 -8.31 -0.45 2.00
C ILE A 42 -9.76 -0.65 1.52
N PRO A 43 -10.18 -0.14 0.35
CA PRO A 43 -11.54 -0.40 -0.17
C PRO A 43 -11.82 -1.89 -0.40
N LEU A 44 -10.82 -2.65 -0.85
CA LEU A 44 -10.93 -4.10 -1.06
C LEU A 44 -11.11 -4.83 0.27
N ALA A 45 -10.31 -4.48 1.28
CA ALA A 45 -10.41 -5.06 2.62
C ALA A 45 -11.78 -4.81 3.25
N LEU A 46 -12.35 -3.62 3.06
CA LEU A 46 -13.67 -3.25 3.59
C LEU A 46 -14.80 -3.99 2.87
N SER A 47 -14.72 -4.12 1.54
CA SER A 47 -15.70 -4.89 0.75
C SER A 47 -15.79 -6.34 1.22
N SER A 48 -14.64 -6.94 1.57
CA SER A 48 -14.59 -8.30 2.12
C SER A 48 -15.24 -8.42 3.50
N ALA A 49 -14.96 -7.49 4.40
CA ALA A 49 -15.50 -7.49 5.77
C ALA A 49 -17.04 -7.48 5.78
N HIS A 50 -17.63 -6.75 4.84
CA HIS A 50 -19.09 -6.67 4.69
C HIS A 50 -19.73 -8.00 4.31
N TYR A 51 -19.04 -8.86 3.55
CA TYR A 51 -19.59 -10.12 3.06
C TYR A 51 -19.57 -11.22 4.11
N GLU A 52 -18.51 -11.30 4.92
CA GLU A 52 -18.32 -12.40 5.88
C GLU A 52 -19.06 -12.18 7.21
N THR A 53 -19.20 -10.92 7.65
CA THR A 53 -19.67 -10.68 9.02
C THR A 53 -21.18 -10.50 9.16
N GLY A 54 -21.92 -10.30 8.07
CA GLY A 54 -23.38 -10.03 8.11
C GLY A 54 -23.81 -8.81 8.93
N HIS A 55 -22.87 -8.11 9.58
CA HIS A 55 -23.11 -6.95 10.40
C HIS A 55 -23.40 -5.74 9.50
N ARG A 56 -24.54 -5.11 9.79
CA ARG A 56 -25.06 -3.95 9.07
C ARG A 56 -23.95 -2.90 8.90
N SER A 57 -23.74 -2.54 7.64
CA SER A 57 -22.91 -1.47 7.07
C SER A 57 -22.67 -0.20 7.94
N GLY A 58 -23.50 0.10 8.93
CA GLY A 58 -23.38 1.31 9.77
C GLY A 58 -22.26 1.30 10.82
N PHE A 59 -21.86 0.14 11.38
CA PHE A 59 -20.77 0.10 12.39
C PHE A 59 -19.39 0.26 11.73
N LEU A 60 -19.22 -0.39 10.56
CA LEU A 60 -17.99 -0.31 9.79
C LEU A 60 -17.82 1.02 9.00
N LEU A 61 -18.76 1.96 9.13
CA LEU A 61 -18.69 3.28 8.52
C LEU A 61 -18.79 4.39 9.58
N SER A 62 -18.54 4.08 10.85
CA SER A 62 -18.26 5.14 11.82
C SER A 62 -17.00 5.86 11.34
N SER A 63 -17.16 7.12 10.92
CA SER A 63 -16.14 7.88 10.18
C SER A 63 -14.78 7.93 10.88
N THR A 64 -14.76 7.84 12.21
CA THR A 64 -13.57 8.04 13.02
C THR A 64 -12.54 6.92 12.88
N TRP A 65 -12.95 5.65 12.95
CA TRP A 65 -11.98 4.54 12.94
C TRP A 65 -11.41 4.30 11.54
N TYR A 66 -12.20 4.57 10.48
CA TYR A 66 -11.74 4.47 9.10
C TYR A 66 -10.67 5.52 8.80
N GLU A 67 -10.90 6.77 9.19
CA GLU A 67 -9.93 7.84 9.07
C GLU A 67 -8.65 7.52 9.84
N GLU A 68 -8.77 7.03 11.08
CA GLU A 68 -7.62 6.59 11.88
C GLU A 68 -6.84 5.44 11.23
N LEU A 69 -7.53 4.45 10.66
CA LEU A 69 -6.88 3.33 9.97
C LEU A 69 -6.11 3.80 8.74
N VAL A 70 -6.70 4.66 7.91
CA VAL A 70 -6.07 5.22 6.72
C VAL A 70 -4.83 6.03 7.11
N GLU A 71 -4.96 6.92 8.09
CA GLU A 71 -3.84 7.77 8.54
C GLU A 71 -2.72 6.92 9.18
N CYS A 72 -3.06 5.90 9.96
CA CYS A 72 -2.07 4.98 10.51
C CYS A 72 -1.32 4.21 9.41
N ALA A 73 -2.03 3.71 8.40
CA ALA A 73 -1.41 2.99 7.29
C ALA A 73 -0.49 3.90 6.48
N LYS A 74 -0.93 5.14 6.16
CA LYS A 74 -0.09 6.14 5.49
C LYS A 74 1.18 6.44 6.28
N PHE A 75 1.03 6.75 7.56
CA PHE A 75 2.16 7.06 8.43
C PHE A 75 3.18 5.91 8.48
N GLN A 76 2.71 4.67 8.57
CA GLN A 76 3.60 3.51 8.54
C GLN A 76 4.30 3.33 7.19
N THR A 77 3.65 3.63 6.07
CA THR A 77 4.33 3.60 4.77
C THR A 77 5.40 4.68 4.63
N GLU A 78 5.21 5.86 5.24
CA GLU A 78 6.24 6.91 5.27
C GLU A 78 7.44 6.50 6.11
N LEU A 79 7.21 5.89 7.27
CA LEU A 79 8.27 5.32 8.10
C LEU A 79 9.05 4.24 7.35
N ALA A 80 8.36 3.41 6.57
CA ALA A 80 9.00 2.37 5.76
C ALA A 80 9.88 2.94 4.64
N ILE A 81 9.54 4.10 4.07
CA ILE A 81 10.36 4.79 3.07
C ILE A 81 11.63 5.38 3.69
N ALA A 82 11.55 5.83 4.95
CA ALA A 82 12.70 6.36 5.68
C ALA A 82 13.72 5.27 6.07
N ASP A 83 13.29 4.02 6.17
CA ASP A 83 14.16 2.89 6.51
C ASP A 83 14.80 2.25 5.26
N SER A 84 16.11 2.41 5.13
CA SER A 84 16.90 1.81 4.05
C SER A 84 16.81 0.29 3.96
N SER A 85 16.51 -0.42 5.07
CA SER A 85 16.36 -1.88 5.08
C SER A 85 15.10 -2.36 4.35
N LEU A 86 14.10 -1.49 4.24
CA LEU A 86 12.83 -1.76 3.58
C LEU A 86 12.80 -1.26 2.13
N ALA A 87 13.83 -0.53 1.68
CA ALA A 87 13.90 0.00 0.32
C ALA A 87 13.91 -1.08 -0.78
N THR A 88 14.35 -2.30 -0.46
CA THR A 88 14.35 -3.43 -1.41
C THR A 88 13.08 -4.27 -1.38
N VAL A 89 12.18 -4.02 -0.42
CA VAL A 89 10.93 -4.77 -0.26
C VAL A 89 9.91 -4.28 -1.29
N ARG A 90 9.09 -5.19 -1.84
CA ARG A 90 8.05 -4.84 -2.80
C ARG A 90 7.05 -3.85 -2.14
N PRO A 91 6.71 -2.72 -2.78
CA PRO A 91 5.81 -1.72 -2.18
C PRO A 91 4.43 -2.27 -1.79
N SER A 92 3.93 -3.29 -2.51
CA SER A 92 2.68 -3.98 -2.17
C SER A 92 2.75 -4.73 -0.83
N ILE A 93 3.91 -5.32 -0.49
CA ILE A 93 4.13 -6.02 0.79
C ILE A 93 4.16 -5.00 1.92
N ILE A 94 4.87 -3.88 1.72
CA ILE A 94 4.91 -2.77 2.69
C ILE A 94 3.50 -2.25 2.97
N ALA A 95 2.71 -2.03 1.92
CA ALA A 95 1.33 -1.57 2.04
C ALA A 95 0.44 -2.57 2.81
N ALA A 96 0.52 -3.87 2.49
CA ALA A 96 -0.25 -4.90 3.17
C ALA A 96 0.13 -5.01 4.66
N ALA A 97 1.42 -4.97 4.98
CA ALA A 97 1.91 -4.96 6.35
C ALA A 97 1.45 -3.72 7.12
N ALA A 98 1.52 -2.54 6.49
CA ALA A 98 1.06 -1.29 7.09
C ALA A 98 -0.44 -1.30 7.41
N ILE A 99 -1.27 -1.85 6.51
CA ILE A 99 -2.71 -2.03 6.74
C ILE A 99 -2.95 -3.03 7.87
N ALA A 100 -2.32 -4.21 7.85
CA ALA A 100 -2.50 -5.22 8.89
C ALA A 100 -2.14 -4.68 10.29
N ASN A 101 -1.03 -3.95 10.39
CA ASN A 101 -0.62 -3.28 11.62
C ASN A 101 -1.59 -2.17 12.04
N ALA A 102 -2.12 -1.39 11.09
CA ALA A 102 -3.12 -0.36 11.38
C ALA A 102 -4.42 -0.97 11.90
N ILE A 103 -4.86 -2.12 11.36
CA ILE A 103 -6.01 -2.87 11.85
C ILE A 103 -5.79 -3.32 13.31
N ASP A 104 -4.63 -3.91 13.60
CA ASP A 104 -4.30 -4.35 14.97
C ASP A 104 -4.20 -3.16 15.95
N LEU A 105 -3.68 -2.02 15.50
CA LEU A 105 -3.57 -0.81 16.30
C LEU A 105 -4.95 -0.22 16.63
N VAL A 106 -5.84 -0.10 15.65
CA VAL A 106 -7.21 0.38 15.86
C VAL A 106 -7.98 -0.58 16.77
N ALA A 107 -7.83 -1.89 16.58
CA ALA A 107 -8.43 -2.90 17.46
C ALA A 107 -7.97 -2.75 18.91
N PHE A 108 -6.69 -2.47 19.13
CA PHE A 108 -6.12 -2.23 20.45
C PHE A 108 -6.68 -0.96 21.11
N LEU A 109 -6.85 0.12 20.33
CA LEU A 109 -7.34 1.41 20.83
C LEU A 109 -8.83 1.37 21.22
N LEU A 110 -9.66 0.61 20.51
CA LEU A 110 -11.11 0.57 20.73
C LEU A 110 -11.54 -0.19 22.00
N ARG A 111 -10.66 -0.99 22.63
CA ARG A 111 -10.82 -1.58 24.00
C ARG A 111 -12.18 -2.23 24.35
N GLU A 112 -13.03 -2.59 23.40
CA GLU A 112 -14.24 -3.38 23.63
C GLU A 112 -14.01 -4.85 23.27
N GLY A 113 -14.07 -5.74 24.27
CA GLY A 113 -13.58 -7.13 24.18
C GLY A 113 -14.22 -8.01 23.10
N ASN A 114 -15.39 -7.66 22.57
CA ASN A 114 -16.04 -8.39 21.47
C ASN A 114 -15.60 -7.90 20.09
N GLU A 115 -15.15 -6.66 19.96
CA GLU A 115 -14.77 -6.06 18.68
C GLU A 115 -13.35 -6.45 18.28
N ILE A 116 -12.47 -6.69 19.25
CA ILE A 116 -11.09 -7.15 19.01
C ILE A 116 -11.06 -8.46 18.19
N LYS A 117 -11.97 -9.40 18.47
CA LYS A 117 -12.08 -10.65 17.70
C LYS A 117 -12.50 -10.41 16.26
N LEU A 118 -13.37 -9.42 16.04
CA LEU A 118 -13.81 -9.03 14.70
C LEU A 118 -12.64 -8.43 13.90
N PHE A 119 -11.85 -7.54 14.49
CA PHE A 119 -10.70 -6.94 13.82
C PHE A 119 -9.61 -7.97 13.50
N HIS A 120 -9.32 -8.92 14.39
CA HIS A 120 -8.39 -10.00 14.08
C HIS A 120 -8.90 -10.91 12.96
N HIS A 121 -10.20 -11.25 12.97
CA HIS A 121 -10.81 -12.01 11.88
C HIS A 121 -10.72 -11.25 10.55
N TRP A 122 -10.99 -9.94 10.57
CA TRP A 122 -10.89 -9.09 9.40
C TRP A 122 -9.46 -8.99 8.86
N ARG A 123 -8.47 -8.83 9.75
CA ARG A 123 -7.05 -8.85 9.37
C ARG A 123 -6.69 -10.17 8.69
N ASP A 124 -7.09 -11.30 9.26
CA ASP A 124 -6.74 -12.61 8.71
C ASP A 124 -7.44 -12.84 7.36
N ALA A 125 -8.68 -12.38 7.18
CA ALA A 125 -9.39 -12.41 5.90
C ALA A 125 -8.71 -11.53 4.85
N PHE A 126 -8.29 -10.32 5.23
CA PHE A 126 -7.54 -9.41 4.37
C PHE A 126 -6.20 -10.02 3.93
N LEU A 127 -5.43 -10.60 4.86
CA LEU A 127 -4.14 -11.22 4.54
C LEU A 127 -4.31 -12.40 3.58
N ARG A 128 -5.34 -13.24 3.76
CA ARG A 128 -5.67 -14.30 2.80
C ARG A 128 -5.99 -13.76 1.41
N GLN A 129 -6.75 -12.68 1.31
CA GLN A 129 -7.02 -12.05 0.01
C GLN A 129 -5.78 -11.47 -0.64
N VAL A 130 -4.88 -10.88 0.13
CA VAL A 130 -3.60 -10.38 -0.38
C VAL A 130 -2.69 -11.53 -0.81
N GLU A 131 -2.66 -12.64 -0.08
CA GLU A 131 -1.94 -13.86 -0.47
C GLU A 131 -2.52 -14.47 -1.76
N ASP A 132 -3.85 -14.55 -1.88
CA ASP A 132 -4.53 -15.00 -3.09
C ASP A 132 -4.24 -14.05 -4.27
N LEU A 133 -4.20 -12.74 -4.04
CA LEU A 133 -3.81 -11.75 -5.05
C LEU A 133 -2.34 -11.86 -5.45
N ALA A 134 -1.44 -12.19 -4.52
CA ALA A 134 -0.04 -12.47 -4.81
C ALA A 134 0.14 -13.75 -5.65
N LEU A 135 -0.72 -14.76 -5.45
CA LEU A 135 -0.80 -15.96 -6.30
C LEU A 135 -1.40 -15.65 -7.69
N ILE A 136 -2.35 -14.70 -7.78
CA ILE A 136 -2.93 -14.23 -9.05
C ILE A 136 -1.94 -13.41 -9.87
N GLU A 137 -1.08 -12.57 -9.26
CA GLU A 137 0.00 -11.87 -9.98
C GLU A 137 0.99 -12.84 -10.63
N LEU A 138 1.30 -13.97 -9.98
CA LEU A 138 2.13 -15.03 -10.55
C LEU A 138 1.46 -15.68 -11.78
N ASN A 139 0.14 -15.92 -11.72
CA ASN A 139 -0.61 -16.49 -12.84
C ASN A 139 -0.84 -15.49 -13.98
N SER A 140 -1.01 -14.19 -13.69
CA SER A 140 -1.19 -13.15 -14.72
C SER A 140 0.13 -12.79 -15.42
N MET A 141 1.27 -12.82 -14.71
CA MET A 141 2.59 -12.69 -15.31
C MET A 141 2.94 -13.91 -16.18
N CYS A 142 2.57 -15.13 -15.77
CA CYS A 142 2.70 -16.32 -16.62
C CYS A 142 1.80 -16.26 -17.86
N ALA A 143 0.54 -15.84 -17.73
CA ALA A 143 -0.37 -15.73 -18.86
C ALA A 143 0.07 -14.68 -19.90
N THR A 144 0.65 -13.55 -19.45
CA THR A 144 1.13 -12.50 -20.35
C THR A 144 2.42 -12.89 -21.07
N ASN A 145 3.32 -13.64 -20.42
CA ASN A 145 4.55 -14.13 -21.04
C ASN A 145 4.28 -15.27 -22.04
N VAL A 146 3.32 -16.16 -21.78
CA VAL A 146 2.91 -17.21 -22.72
C VAL A 146 2.19 -16.62 -23.94
N ALA A 147 1.36 -15.59 -23.76
CA ALA A 147 0.69 -14.89 -24.85
C ALA A 147 1.66 -14.10 -25.76
N LEU A 148 2.77 -13.59 -25.22
CA LEU A 148 3.82 -12.93 -26.01
C LEU A 148 4.71 -13.95 -26.74
N GLN A 149 5.02 -15.10 -26.13
CA GLN A 149 5.82 -16.15 -26.77
C GLN A 149 5.09 -16.89 -27.91
N LEU A 150 3.75 -16.93 -27.89
CA LEU A 150 2.94 -17.54 -28.96
C LEU A 150 2.61 -16.57 -30.11
N ARG A 151 2.96 -15.29 -29.99
CA ARG A 151 2.78 -14.29 -31.06
C ARG A 151 4.03 -14.12 -31.95
N ASP A 152 5.17 -14.54 -31.44
CA ASP A 152 6.49 -14.47 -32.10
C ASP A 152 6.98 -15.85 -32.60
N ALA A 153 6.10 -16.86 -32.64
CA ALA A 153 6.31 -18.20 -33.22
C ALA A 153 5.35 -18.43 -34.39
#